data_AF-A0A2E3ZSF1-F1
#
_entry.id   AF-A0A2E3ZSF1-F1
#
_cell.length_a   1.000
_cell.length_b   1.000
_cell.length_c   1.000
_cell.angle_alpha   90.00
_cell.angle_beta   90.00
_cell.angle_gamma   90.00
#
_symmetry.space_group_name_H-M   'P 1'
#
loop_
_entity.id
_entity.type
_entity.pdbx_description
1 polymer ?
#
loop_
_entity_poly.entity_id
_entity_poly.type
_entity_poly.pdbx_seq_one_letter_code
_entity_poly.pdbx_strand_id
1 'polypeptide(L)'
;MYSKKGIGSWLKYYEKTGKRPPRETLLFALNEFEKHSLKGENTPLAIDLGCGNGRDTVEMLKRGWRVLAIDAEPSAIEGISARINEEKKNFLETKICRFESVLLPKSQLINSSFALPLVSPIDFPNLWKKILDALLPEGLVSCQLYGERDSWFGDPTITFLSRSDIDALLSPLQLEYFREEEEDSTTPRGIQKHWHIYHIVARRSY
;
A
#
# COMPACT_ATOMS: atom_id res chain seq x y z
N MET A 1 6.51 17.39 27.18
CA MET A 1 5.06 17.09 26.98
C MET A 1 4.88 16.72 25.52
N TYR A 2 4.67 15.43 25.23
CA TYR A 2 4.52 14.92 23.86
C TYR A 2 3.12 15.26 23.33
N SER A 3 3.07 15.99 22.22
CA SER A 3 1.81 16.36 21.57
C SER A 3 1.20 15.15 20.87
N LYS A 4 0.06 14.68 21.40
CA LYS A 4 -0.86 13.75 20.73
C LYS A 4 -1.34 14.38 19.42
N LYS A 5 -0.71 14.07 18.28
CA LYS A 5 -1.33 14.25 16.94
C LYS A 5 -2.46 13.22 16.82
N GLY A 6 -3.62 13.56 17.37
CA GLY A 6 -4.77 12.66 17.50
C GLY A 6 -5.53 12.44 16.19
N ILE A 7 -5.98 11.20 16.01
CA ILE A 7 -7.27 10.66 15.50
C ILE A 7 -8.10 11.55 14.53
N GLY A 8 -8.21 12.86 14.73
CA GLY A 8 -8.96 13.78 13.86
C GLY A 8 -8.29 14.14 12.52
N SER A 9 -7.00 13.82 12.31
CA SER A 9 -6.30 14.14 11.06
C SER A 9 -6.66 13.18 9.91
N TRP A 10 -6.94 11.92 10.21
CA TRP A 10 -7.18 10.88 9.21
C TRP A 10 -8.64 10.83 8.75
N LEU A 11 -9.59 11.06 9.66
CA LEU A 11 -11.02 11.04 9.33
C LEU A 11 -11.38 12.08 8.25
N LYS A 12 -10.84 13.31 8.34
CA LYS A 12 -10.98 14.35 7.30
C LYS A 12 -10.24 14.03 6.00
N TYR A 13 -9.12 13.30 6.06
CA TYR A 13 -8.42 12.83 4.87
C TYR A 13 -9.25 11.76 4.14
N TYR A 14 -9.89 10.86 4.88
CA TYR A 14 -10.73 9.80 4.32
C TYR A 14 -12.02 10.32 3.68
N GLU A 15 -12.71 11.28 4.28
CA GLU A 15 -13.89 11.91 3.66
C GLU A 15 -13.59 12.52 2.28
N LYS A 16 -12.39 13.09 2.11
CA LYS A 16 -11.98 13.74 0.86
C LYS A 16 -11.37 12.80 -0.18
N THR A 17 -10.78 11.66 0.23
CA THR A 17 -10.04 10.78 -0.68
C THR A 17 -10.77 9.49 -1.07
N GLY A 18 -11.84 9.09 -0.38
CA GLY A 18 -12.52 7.80 -0.60
C GLY A 18 -13.24 7.62 -1.93
N LYS A 19 -13.42 8.70 -2.69
CA LYS A 19 -13.98 8.70 -4.05
C LYS A 19 -12.92 8.77 -5.15
N ARG A 20 -11.63 8.87 -4.80
CA ARG A 20 -10.55 8.87 -5.80
C ARG A 20 -10.44 7.49 -6.44
N PRO A 21 -10.01 7.40 -7.71
CA PRO A 21 -9.73 6.12 -8.32
C PRO A 21 -8.65 5.36 -7.55
N PRO A 22 -8.59 4.02 -7.69
CA PRO A 22 -7.49 3.22 -7.18
C PRO A 22 -6.14 3.73 -7.71
N ARG A 23 -5.05 3.44 -7.00
CA ARG A 23 -3.72 3.86 -7.45
C ARG A 23 -3.30 3.15 -8.72
N GLU A 24 -2.54 3.87 -9.54
CA GLU A 24 -2.01 3.36 -10.80
C GLU A 24 -1.15 2.09 -10.59
N THR A 25 -0.36 2.03 -9.51
CA THR A 25 0.45 0.85 -9.17
C THR A 25 -0.40 -0.37 -8.86
N LEU A 26 -1.52 -0.20 -8.14
CA LEU A 26 -2.46 -1.30 -7.91
C LEU A 26 -3.09 -1.76 -9.23
N LEU A 27 -3.60 -0.82 -10.03
CA LEU A 27 -4.25 -1.15 -11.31
C LEU A 27 -3.28 -1.86 -12.25
N PHE A 28 -2.03 -1.39 -12.31
CA PHE A 28 -0.97 -2.04 -13.07
C PHE A 28 -0.75 -3.47 -12.58
N ALA A 29 -0.56 -3.68 -11.27
CA ALA A 29 -0.32 -5.00 -10.68
C ALA A 29 -1.49 -5.97 -10.94
N LEU A 30 -2.74 -5.52 -10.80
CA LEU A 30 -3.92 -6.33 -11.09
C LEU A 30 -3.99 -6.73 -12.57
N ASN A 31 -3.78 -5.77 -13.48
CA ASN A 31 -3.76 -6.05 -14.92
C ASN A 31 -2.63 -7.02 -15.28
N GLU A 32 -1.47 -6.88 -14.65
CA GLU A 32 -0.31 -7.73 -14.89
C GLU A 32 -0.55 -9.15 -14.38
N PHE A 33 -1.13 -9.31 -13.19
CA PHE A 33 -1.54 -10.61 -12.68
C PHE A 33 -2.53 -11.32 -13.62
N GLU A 34 -3.54 -10.60 -14.12
CA GLU A 34 -4.59 -11.14 -14.98
C GLU A 34 -4.09 -11.64 -16.34
N LYS A 35 -2.97 -11.09 -16.86
CA LYS A 35 -2.35 -11.58 -18.10
C LYS A 35 -1.77 -12.99 -17.97
N HIS A 36 -1.26 -13.31 -16.78
CA HIS A 36 -0.51 -14.55 -16.51
C HIS A 36 -1.31 -15.58 -15.73
N SER A 37 -2.39 -15.17 -15.06
CA SER A 37 -3.25 -16.08 -14.30
C SER A 37 -4.10 -16.95 -15.24
N LEU A 38 -3.96 -18.27 -15.11
CA LEU A 38 -4.91 -19.20 -15.72
C LEU A 38 -6.28 -19.04 -15.01
N LYS A 39 -7.33 -18.79 -15.79
CA LYS A 39 -8.70 -18.72 -15.28
C LYS A 39 -9.09 -20.12 -14.79
N GLY A 40 -9.26 -20.29 -13.48
CA GLY A 40 -9.85 -21.51 -12.91
C GLY A 40 -9.18 -22.06 -11.64
N GLU A 41 -8.00 -21.59 -11.27
CA GLU A 41 -7.25 -22.11 -10.12
C GLU A 41 -7.37 -21.19 -8.90
N ASN A 42 -8.37 -21.44 -8.06
CA ASN A 42 -8.63 -20.74 -6.79
C ASN A 42 -8.80 -19.20 -6.88
N THR A 43 -9.56 -18.65 -5.92
CA THR A 43 -9.70 -17.19 -5.82
C THR A 43 -8.40 -16.59 -5.28
N PRO A 44 -7.73 -15.67 -6.00
CA PRO A 44 -6.44 -15.12 -5.57
C PRO A 44 -6.62 -14.23 -4.33
N LEU A 45 -5.60 -14.23 -3.47
CA LEU A 45 -5.55 -13.43 -2.26
C LEU A 45 -4.66 -12.21 -2.46
N ALA A 46 -5.18 -11.04 -2.11
CA ALA A 46 -4.43 -9.81 -1.95
C ALA A 46 -4.39 -9.38 -0.48
N ILE A 47 -3.29 -8.75 -0.06
CA ILE A 47 -3.18 -8.08 1.24
C ILE A 47 -3.03 -6.59 0.98
N ASP A 48 -3.88 -5.78 1.62
CA ASP A 48 -3.85 -4.32 1.53
C ASP A 48 -3.34 -3.72 2.85
N LEU A 49 -2.07 -3.32 2.87
CA LEU A 49 -1.40 -2.76 4.05
C LEU A 49 -1.58 -1.25 4.11
N GLY A 50 -2.27 -0.77 5.15
CA GLY A 50 -2.69 0.63 5.24
C GLY A 50 -3.81 0.92 4.23
N CYS A 51 -4.85 0.10 4.26
CA CYS A 51 -5.92 0.11 3.25
C CYS A 51 -6.74 1.40 3.23
N GLY A 52 -6.71 2.20 4.30
CA GLY A 52 -7.53 3.38 4.47
C GLY A 52 -9.02 3.08 4.25
N ASN A 53 -9.77 4.05 3.72
CA ASN A 53 -11.18 3.89 3.35
C ASN A 53 -11.42 2.99 2.11
N GLY A 54 -10.43 2.21 1.69
CA GLY A 54 -10.62 1.11 0.76
C GLY A 54 -10.63 1.48 -0.70
N ARG A 55 -10.03 2.59 -1.14
CA ARG A 55 -10.02 2.91 -2.59
C ARG A 55 -9.43 1.75 -3.41
N ASP A 56 -8.39 1.11 -2.89
CA ASP A 56 -7.63 0.04 -3.52
C ASP A 56 -8.28 -1.32 -3.19
N THR A 57 -8.61 -1.56 -1.92
CA THR A 57 -9.40 -2.73 -1.45
C THR A 57 -10.67 -2.99 -2.28
N VAL A 58 -11.48 -1.95 -2.51
CA VAL A 58 -12.76 -2.09 -3.22
C VAL A 58 -12.54 -2.50 -4.67
N GLU A 59 -11.46 -2.05 -5.31
CA GLU A 59 -11.13 -2.48 -6.67
C GLU A 59 -10.72 -3.94 -6.72
N MET A 60 -9.86 -4.38 -5.80
CA MET A 60 -9.49 -5.80 -5.71
C MET A 60 -10.72 -6.71 -5.54
N LEU A 61 -11.63 -6.34 -4.63
CA LEU A 61 -12.90 -7.07 -4.43
C LEU A 61 -13.78 -7.09 -5.69
N LYS A 62 -13.87 -5.97 -6.42
CA LYS A 62 -14.61 -5.90 -7.69
C LYS A 62 -14.07 -6.88 -8.72
N ARG A 63 -12.74 -7.02 -8.79
CA ARG A 63 -12.05 -7.96 -9.68
C ARG A 63 -12.06 -9.42 -9.20
N GLY A 64 -12.80 -9.71 -8.13
CA GLY A 64 -13.00 -11.07 -7.64
C GLY A 64 -11.86 -11.59 -6.78
N TRP A 65 -10.99 -10.73 -6.25
CA TRP A 65 -9.97 -11.13 -5.29
C TRP A 65 -10.57 -11.33 -3.90
N ARG A 66 -10.00 -12.26 -3.14
CA ARG A 66 -10.07 -12.23 -1.68
C ARG A 66 -9.10 -11.18 -1.19
N VAL A 67 -9.49 -10.40 -0.18
CA VAL A 67 -8.66 -9.32 0.35
C VAL A 67 -8.56 -9.41 1.86
N LEU A 68 -7.33 -9.38 2.37
CA LEU A 68 -7.04 -9.05 3.77
C LEU A 68 -6.68 -7.57 3.84
N ALA A 69 -7.60 -6.74 4.35
CA ALA A 69 -7.40 -5.30 4.52
C ALA A 69 -6.95 -4.98 5.95
N ILE A 70 -5.80 -4.30 6.08
CA ILE A 70 -5.19 -4.00 7.38
C ILE A 70 -4.99 -2.50 7.50
N ASP A 71 -5.50 -1.90 8.57
CA ASP A 71 -5.26 -0.50 8.90
C ASP A 71 -5.25 -0.31 10.42
N ALA A 72 -4.55 0.69 10.92
CA ALA A 72 -4.52 0.99 12.35
C ALA A 72 -5.80 1.73 12.80
N GLU A 73 -6.52 2.36 11.88
CA GLU A 73 -7.69 3.20 12.18
C GLU A 73 -9.01 2.44 11.95
N PRO A 74 -9.89 2.30 12.96
CA PRO A 74 -11.19 1.66 12.78
C PRO A 74 -12.04 2.27 11.65
N SER A 75 -11.99 3.60 11.50
CA SER A 75 -12.72 4.34 10.48
C SER A 75 -12.34 3.97 9.04
N ALA A 76 -11.14 3.44 8.82
CA ALA A 76 -10.71 2.90 7.54
C ALA A 76 -11.58 1.70 7.13
N ILE A 77 -11.77 0.77 8.08
CA ILE A 77 -12.53 -0.47 7.89
C ILE A 77 -14.04 -0.21 7.74
N GLU A 78 -14.57 0.74 8.51
CA GLU A 78 -15.95 1.23 8.34
C GLU A 78 -16.17 1.80 6.93
N GLY A 79 -15.20 2.59 6.44
CA GLY A 79 -15.22 3.17 5.09
C GLY A 79 -15.25 2.12 3.97
N ILE A 80 -14.52 1.01 4.11
CA ILE A 80 -14.60 -0.12 3.17
C ILE A 80 -15.99 -0.75 3.21
N SER A 81 -16.47 -1.08 4.41
CA SER A 81 -17.73 -1.80 4.62
C SER A 81 -18.94 -1.05 4.05
N ALA A 82 -18.93 0.29 4.11
CA ALA A 82 -19.97 1.14 3.55
C ALA A 82 -20.00 1.18 2.00
N ARG A 83 -18.95 0.68 1.33
CA ARG A 83 -18.78 0.78 -0.13
C ARG A 83 -18.93 -0.56 -0.86
N ILE A 84 -19.17 -1.65 -0.13
CA ILE A 84 -19.29 -3.00 -0.68
C ILE A 84 -20.65 -3.61 -0.37
N ASN A 85 -21.13 -4.49 -1.25
CA ASN A 85 -22.37 -5.24 -1.03
C ASN A 85 -22.10 -6.50 -0.17
N GLU A 86 -23.16 -7.18 0.27
CA GLU A 86 -23.05 -8.40 1.10
C GLU A 86 -22.24 -9.52 0.42
N GLU A 87 -22.34 -9.66 -0.90
CA GLU A 87 -21.58 -10.66 -1.65
C GLU A 87 -20.07 -10.45 -1.50
N LYS A 88 -19.60 -9.20 -1.62
CA LYS A 88 -18.19 -8.86 -1.49
C LYS A 88 -17.67 -8.93 -0.05
N LYS A 89 -18.54 -8.85 0.96
CA LYS A 89 -18.13 -9.06 2.36
C LYS A 89 -17.56 -10.46 2.60
N ASN A 90 -18.05 -11.47 1.89
CA ASN A 90 -17.53 -12.85 1.98
C ASN A 90 -16.08 -12.98 1.46
N PHE A 91 -15.60 -12.01 0.68
CA PHE A 91 -14.25 -11.98 0.13
C PHE A 91 -13.33 -11.02 0.90
N LEU A 92 -13.82 -10.36 1.94
CA LEU A 92 -13.07 -9.37 2.72
C LEU A 92 -12.82 -9.87 4.15
N GLU A 93 -11.55 -9.97 4.52
CA GLU A 93 -11.11 -10.05 5.91
C GLU A 93 -10.51 -8.71 6.32
N THR A 94 -10.75 -8.25 7.55
CA THR A 94 -10.25 -6.96 8.04
C THR A 94 -9.49 -7.13 9.34
N LYS A 95 -8.41 -6.36 9.53
CA LYS A 95 -7.67 -6.29 10.80
C LYS A 95 -7.40 -4.84 11.17
N ILE A 96 -7.84 -4.46 12.37
CA ILE A 96 -7.58 -3.12 12.94
C ILE A 96 -6.32 -3.20 13.80
N CYS A 97 -5.17 -2.91 13.19
CA CYS A 97 -3.87 -2.89 13.86
C CYS A 97 -2.80 -2.23 12.99
N ARG A 98 -1.64 -1.98 13.60
CA ARG A 98 -0.41 -1.68 12.87
C ARG A 98 0.00 -2.91 12.05
N PHE A 99 0.13 -2.78 10.73
CA PHE A 99 0.45 -3.92 9.86
C PHE A 99 1.87 -4.47 10.08
N GLU A 100 2.74 -3.71 10.74
CA GLU A 100 4.06 -4.14 11.20
C GLU A 100 3.96 -5.35 12.15
N SER A 101 2.92 -5.44 12.99
CA SER A 101 2.75 -6.51 13.98
C SER A 101 2.02 -7.74 13.46
N VAL A 102 1.54 -7.73 12.21
CA VAL A 102 0.73 -8.82 11.65
C VAL A 102 1.61 -9.87 10.99
N LEU A 103 1.35 -11.15 11.28
CA LEU A 103 1.85 -12.25 10.46
C LEU A 103 1.06 -12.27 9.15
N LEU A 104 1.75 -12.04 8.03
CA LEU A 104 1.15 -11.97 6.71
C LEU A 104 0.97 -13.40 6.14
N PRO A 105 -0.25 -13.81 5.74
CA PRO A 105 -0.45 -15.09 5.05
C PRO A 105 0.20 -15.07 3.66
N LYS A 106 0.40 -16.25 3.07
CA LYS A 106 0.87 -16.36 1.69
C LYS A 106 -0.16 -15.76 0.72
N SER A 107 0.27 -14.87 -0.17
CA SER A 107 -0.64 -14.16 -1.10
C SER A 107 -0.02 -13.96 -2.49
N GLN A 108 -0.89 -13.72 -3.49
CA GLN A 108 -0.49 -13.41 -4.87
C GLN A 108 -0.20 -11.93 -5.07
N LEU A 109 -0.79 -11.06 -4.24
CA LEU A 109 -0.58 -9.62 -4.29
C LEU A 109 -0.43 -9.06 -2.87
N ILE A 110 0.51 -8.14 -2.69
CA ILE A 110 0.57 -7.25 -1.53
C ILE A 110 0.58 -5.81 -2.05
N ASN A 111 -0.46 -5.05 -1.72
CA ASN A 111 -0.56 -3.63 -2.01
C ASN A 111 -0.28 -2.82 -0.74
N SER A 112 0.40 -1.69 -0.89
CA SER A 112 0.48 -0.69 0.16
C SER A 112 0.66 0.70 -0.42
N SER A 113 -0.47 1.35 -0.65
CA SER A 113 -0.49 2.61 -1.36
C SER A 113 -0.30 3.81 -0.42
N PHE A 114 0.90 4.40 -0.43
CA PHE A 114 1.32 5.52 0.43
C PHE A 114 1.34 5.24 1.95
N ALA A 115 1.32 3.95 2.36
CA ALA A 115 1.37 3.58 3.77
C ALA A 115 2.72 3.03 4.23
N LEU A 116 3.44 2.24 3.42
CA LEU A 116 4.79 1.75 3.75
C LEU A 116 5.80 2.82 4.19
N PRO A 117 5.92 3.99 3.54
CA PRO A 117 6.93 4.96 3.94
C PRO A 117 6.62 5.58 5.31
N LEU A 118 5.41 5.42 5.84
CA LEU A 118 5.04 5.88 7.19
C LEU A 118 5.48 4.94 8.31
N VAL A 119 6.19 3.86 7.96
CA VAL A 119 6.88 2.98 8.91
C VAL A 119 8.24 3.57 9.22
N SER A 120 8.69 3.40 10.48
CA SER A 120 9.99 3.91 10.91
C SER A 120 11.13 3.28 10.09
N PRO A 121 12.24 4.00 9.85
CA PRO A 121 13.41 3.44 9.17
C PRO A 121 14.00 2.21 9.88
N ILE A 122 13.78 2.07 11.18
CA ILE A 122 14.26 0.95 12.00
C ILE A 122 13.44 -0.32 11.70
N ASP A 123 12.12 -0.17 11.57
CA ASP A 123 11.20 -1.30 11.40
C ASP A 123 11.02 -1.69 9.93
N PHE A 124 11.22 -0.74 9.01
CA PHE A 124 10.96 -0.92 7.58
C PHE A 124 11.71 -2.10 6.95
N PRO A 125 13.02 -2.34 7.18
CA PRO A 125 13.73 -3.47 6.57
C PRO A 125 13.13 -4.84 6.94
N ASN A 126 12.72 -5.00 8.21
CA ASN A 126 12.09 -6.22 8.69
C ASN A 126 10.68 -6.40 8.09
N LEU A 127 9.92 -5.31 7.98
CA LEU A 127 8.62 -5.34 7.31
C LEU A 127 8.77 -5.68 5.83
N TRP A 128 9.73 -5.09 5.11
CA TRP A 128 9.98 -5.36 3.69
C TRP A 128 10.28 -6.85 3.49
N LYS A 129 11.18 -7.41 4.30
CA LYS A 129 11.45 -8.85 4.28
C LYS A 129 10.19 -9.67 4.52
N LYS A 130 9.37 -9.32 5.51
CA LYS A 130 8.10 -10.00 5.81
C LYS A 130 7.12 -9.94 4.63
N ILE A 131 7.07 -8.82 3.90
CA ILE A 131 6.26 -8.68 2.67
C ILE A 131 6.76 -9.66 1.60
N LEU A 132 8.06 -9.67 1.32
CA LEU A 132 8.63 -10.58 0.33
C LEU A 132 8.46 -12.05 0.72
N ASP A 133 8.60 -12.38 1.99
CA ASP A 133 8.37 -13.72 2.53
C ASP A 133 6.89 -14.14 2.42
N ALA A 134 5.94 -13.20 2.44
CA ALA A 134 4.51 -13.49 2.30
C ALA A 134 4.05 -13.62 0.85
N LEU A 135 4.80 -13.11 -0.13
CA LEU A 135 4.48 -13.33 -1.53
C LEU A 135 4.67 -14.79 -1.93
N LEU A 136 3.72 -15.35 -2.66
CA LEU A 136 3.93 -16.61 -3.38
C LEU A 136 4.92 -16.40 -4.54
N PRO A 137 5.51 -17.48 -5.08
CA PRO A 137 6.23 -17.41 -6.35
C PRO A 137 5.36 -16.71 -7.41
N GLU A 138 5.96 -15.84 -8.22
CA GLU A 138 5.29 -14.99 -9.21
C GLU A 138 4.31 -13.95 -8.63
N GLY A 139 4.24 -13.82 -7.31
CA GLY A 139 3.42 -12.83 -6.61
C GLY A 139 3.96 -11.41 -6.78
N LEU A 140 3.07 -10.42 -6.72
CA LEU A 140 3.37 -9.01 -6.96
C LEU A 140 3.33 -8.20 -5.67
N VAL A 141 4.27 -7.27 -5.52
CA VAL A 141 4.16 -6.14 -4.59
C VAL A 141 3.89 -4.86 -5.38
N SER A 142 2.94 -4.06 -4.90
CA SER A 142 2.66 -2.72 -5.44
C SER A 142 2.65 -1.69 -4.32
N CYS A 143 3.44 -0.63 -4.44
CA CYS A 143 3.58 0.35 -3.37
C CYS A 143 4.10 1.71 -3.85
N GLN A 144 4.11 2.66 -2.93
CA GLN A 144 4.87 3.89 -3.02
C GLN A 144 5.87 3.97 -1.88
N LEU A 145 7.05 4.51 -2.15
CA LEU A 145 8.07 4.83 -1.15
C LEU A 145 8.48 6.30 -1.32
N TYR A 146 8.94 6.94 -0.23
CA TYR A 146 9.43 8.32 -0.29
C TYR A 146 10.93 8.35 -0.52
N GLY A 147 11.37 9.32 -1.31
CA GLY A 147 12.76 9.59 -1.55
C GLY A 147 13.31 10.70 -0.65
N GLU A 148 14.63 10.71 -0.48
CA GLU A 148 15.35 11.63 0.42
C GLU A 148 15.26 13.12 0.09
N ARG A 149 14.65 13.46 -1.05
CA ARG A 149 14.43 14.85 -1.48
C ARG A 149 13.04 15.36 -1.09
N ASP A 150 12.17 14.52 -0.52
CA ASP A 150 10.83 14.94 -0.08
C ASP A 150 10.94 16.01 1.02
N SER A 151 10.05 16.99 1.00
CA SER A 151 9.93 18.02 2.05
C SER A 151 9.75 17.49 3.50
N TRP A 152 9.33 16.23 3.69
CA TRP A 152 9.26 15.58 5.00
C TRP A 152 10.57 14.93 5.43
N PHE A 153 11.60 14.94 4.59
CA PHE A 153 12.89 14.36 4.89
C PHE A 153 13.43 14.85 6.24
N GLY A 154 13.94 13.91 7.05
CA GLY A 154 14.41 14.16 8.41
C GLY A 154 13.40 13.83 9.52
N ASP A 155 12.14 13.51 9.20
CA ASP A 155 11.22 12.94 10.19
C ASP A 155 11.68 11.51 10.57
N PRO A 156 12.03 11.24 11.85
CA PRO A 156 12.57 9.94 12.26
C PRO A 156 11.52 8.82 12.28
N THR A 157 10.25 9.15 12.07
CA THR A 157 9.14 8.18 12.04
C THR A 157 8.76 7.74 10.63
N ILE A 158 9.38 8.33 9.60
CA ILE A 158 9.10 8.08 8.18
C ILE A 158 10.36 7.54 7.52
N THR A 159 10.19 6.54 6.65
CA THR A 159 11.26 5.99 5.83
C THR A 159 11.41 6.80 4.54
N PHE A 160 12.63 7.32 4.33
CA PHE A 160 13.06 7.95 3.09
C PHE A 160 14.24 7.15 2.53
N LEU A 161 14.26 6.98 1.22
CA LEU A 161 15.23 6.12 0.54
C LEU A 161 15.97 6.92 -0.53
N SER A 162 17.28 6.71 -0.64
CA SER A 162 18.05 7.16 -1.80
C SER A 162 17.71 6.27 -3.01
N ARG A 163 18.14 6.69 -4.21
CA ARG A 163 17.99 5.85 -5.40
C ARG A 163 18.74 4.52 -5.25
N SER A 164 19.93 4.53 -4.66
CA SER A 164 20.69 3.30 -4.39
C SER A 164 20.00 2.36 -3.40
N ASP A 165 19.30 2.90 -2.39
CA ASP A 165 18.54 2.07 -1.45
C ASP A 165 17.36 1.38 -2.15
N ILE A 166 16.68 2.10 -3.05
CA ILE A 166 15.61 1.55 -3.88
C ILE A 166 16.14 0.45 -4.79
N ASP A 167 17.24 0.69 -5.50
CA ASP A 167 17.85 -0.31 -6.37
C ASP A 167 18.25 -1.56 -5.57
N ALA A 168 18.78 -1.40 -4.35
CA ALA A 168 19.11 -2.51 -3.46
C ALA A 168 17.86 -3.30 -2.99
N LEU A 169 16.79 -2.60 -2.58
CA LEU A 169 15.53 -3.21 -2.15
C LEU A 169 14.84 -4.01 -3.26
N LEU A 170 14.98 -3.56 -4.51
CA LEU A 170 14.36 -4.16 -5.68
C LEU A 170 15.25 -5.18 -6.39
N SER A 171 16.55 -5.24 -6.07
CA SER A 171 17.49 -6.19 -6.65
C SER A 171 17.06 -7.67 -6.61
N PRO A 172 16.34 -8.20 -5.59
CA PRO A 172 15.91 -9.59 -5.59
C PRO A 172 14.58 -9.82 -6.34
N LEU A 173 14.02 -8.80 -6.99
CA LEU A 173 12.71 -8.84 -7.63
C LEU A 173 12.83 -8.54 -9.13
N GLN A 174 11.87 -9.02 -9.89
CA GLN A 174 11.68 -8.57 -11.26
C GLN A 174 10.85 -7.28 -11.25
N LEU A 175 11.43 -6.19 -11.78
CA LEU A 175 10.76 -4.90 -11.85
C LEU A 175 9.74 -4.88 -12.99
N GLU A 176 8.47 -4.67 -12.67
CA GLU A 176 7.35 -4.65 -13.63
C GLU A 176 6.95 -3.22 -13.98
N TYR A 177 6.99 -2.33 -12.99
CA TYR A 177 6.71 -0.91 -13.14
C TYR A 177 7.57 -0.09 -12.19
N PHE A 178 8.15 0.99 -12.71
CA PHE A 178 8.91 1.94 -11.92
C PHE A 178 8.73 3.35 -12.45
N ARG A 179 8.34 4.27 -11.57
CA ARG A 179 8.29 5.69 -11.86
C ARG A 179 8.81 6.49 -10.67
N GLU A 180 9.84 7.29 -10.89
CA GLU A 180 10.31 8.30 -9.94
C GLU A 180 9.58 9.60 -10.24
N GLU A 181 8.96 10.19 -9.22
CA GLU A 181 8.22 11.45 -9.27
C GLU A 181 8.90 12.46 -8.36
N GLU A 182 9.21 13.63 -8.90
CA GLU A 182 9.76 14.76 -8.15
C GLU A 182 8.99 16.02 -8.56
N GLU A 183 8.12 16.51 -7.68
CA GLU A 183 7.18 17.58 -8.01
C GLU A 183 6.95 18.53 -6.83
N ASP A 184 6.90 19.83 -7.14
CA ASP A 184 6.42 20.85 -6.22
C ASP A 184 4.90 20.99 -6.32
N SER A 185 4.22 20.87 -5.19
CA SER A 185 2.77 21.04 -5.09
C SER A 185 2.41 22.03 -3.98
N THR A 186 1.23 22.63 -4.09
CA THR A 186 0.66 23.42 -2.99
C THR A 186 -0.39 22.58 -2.27
N THR A 187 -0.18 22.30 -0.99
CA THR A 187 -1.18 21.61 -0.17
C THR A 187 -2.49 22.43 -0.13
N PRO A 188 -3.65 21.82 0.21
CA PRO A 188 -4.90 22.57 0.38
C PRO A 188 -4.87 23.69 1.44
N ARG A 189 -3.78 23.80 2.22
CA ARG A 189 -3.53 24.85 3.21
C ARG A 189 -2.58 25.95 2.72
N GLY A 190 -2.20 25.95 1.44
CA GLY A 190 -1.30 26.95 0.85
C GLY A 190 0.20 26.71 1.11
N ILE A 191 0.56 25.60 1.76
CA ILE A 191 1.96 25.27 2.06
C ILE A 191 2.55 24.56 0.84
N GLN A 192 3.67 25.07 0.33
CA GLN A 192 4.49 24.38 -0.67
C GLN A 192 5.00 23.06 -0.09
N LYS A 193 4.80 21.99 -0.84
CA LYS A 193 5.25 20.66 -0.54
C LYS A 193 5.98 20.11 -1.76
N HIS A 194 7.26 19.87 -1.57
CA HIS A 194 8.09 19.13 -2.51
C HIS A 194 7.90 17.63 -2.24
N TRP A 195 7.51 16.90 -3.26
CA TRP A 195 7.36 15.45 -3.25
C TRP A 195 8.55 14.79 -3.93
N HIS A 196 9.07 13.72 -3.34
CA HIS A 196 9.96 12.79 -4.02
C HIS A 196 9.44 11.38 -3.73
N ILE A 197 8.92 10.71 -4.75
CA ILE A 197 8.16 9.45 -4.61
C ILE A 197 8.65 8.43 -5.64
N TYR A 198 8.80 7.18 -5.19
CA TYR A 198 8.99 6.02 -6.05
C TYR A 198 7.70 5.22 -6.12
N HIS A 199 7.12 5.10 -7.31
CA HIS A 199 5.96 4.26 -7.61
C HIS A 199 6.43 2.94 -8.18
N ILE A 200 6.11 1.84 -7.50
CA ILE A 200 6.74 0.54 -7.74
C ILE A 200 5.68 -0.54 -7.92
N VAL A 201 5.88 -1.37 -8.94
CA VAL A 201 5.34 -2.73 -9.00
C VAL A 201 6.50 -3.67 -9.31
N ALA A 202 6.66 -4.69 -8.48
CA ALA A 202 7.71 -5.69 -8.64
C ALA A 202 7.17 -7.08 -8.36
N ARG A 203 7.72 -8.08 -9.06
CA ARG A 203 7.35 -9.48 -8.96
C ARG A 203 8.43 -10.25 -8.19
N ARG A 204 7.98 -11.10 -7.27
CA ARG A 204 8.82 -12.09 -6.63
C ARG A 204 9.16 -13.19 -7.62
N SER A 205 10.45 -13.34 -7.93
CA SER A 205 10.97 -14.48 -8.68
C SER A 205 10.83 -15.79 -7.88
N TYR A 206 10.91 -16.92 -8.59
CA TYR A 206 10.84 -18.28 -8.04
C TYR A 206 11.78 -18.55 -6.86
#